data_AF-X1UX29-F1
#
_entry.id   AF-X1UX29-F1
#
_cell.length_a   1.000
_cell.length_b   1.000
_cell.length_c   1.000
_cell.angle_alpha   90.00
_cell.angle_beta   90.00
_cell.angle_gamma   90.00
#
_symmetry.space_group_name_H-M   'P 1'
#
loop_
_entity.id
_entity.type
_entity.pdbx_description
1 polymer ?
#
loop_
_entity_poly.entity_id
_entity_poly.type
_entity_poly.pdbx_seq_one_letter_code
_entity_poly.pdbx_strand_id
1 'polypeptide(L)'
;MRKGAVIVETRNLPDLIGIIGDHMVYLPDFELTIFGSDENKDIIKSFLPDVNFINLGCHLNEFQYNALFTSSDFWEAIHYDKILIFQHDSMMLRPGIDEFLDYDYVGAPWKFQLNGGNGGFSLRSKDMMLKTVNKFPYIAHNHGNEDVYFSNHLPLVGGNVAPREVCKKFSVETIFALGTLGCHAIEKHLTAKQCKQIKTQ
;
A
#
# COMPACT_ATOMS: atom_id res chain seq x y z
N MET A 1 16.08 -11.39 0.89
CA MET A 1 15.15 -10.24 0.97
C MET A 1 13.94 -10.69 1.75
N ARG A 2 13.63 -10.06 2.89
CA ARG A 2 12.40 -10.31 3.65
C ARG A 2 11.25 -9.55 2.99
N LYS A 3 10.15 -10.26 2.71
CA LYS A 3 8.95 -9.71 2.07
C LYS A 3 7.84 -9.62 3.12
N GLY A 4 7.09 -8.54 3.12
CA GLY A 4 5.94 -8.44 4.01
C GLY A 4 4.81 -7.57 3.49
N ALA A 5 3.61 -7.89 3.95
CA ALA A 5 2.40 -7.15 3.66
C ALA A 5 2.06 -6.32 4.90
N VAL A 6 1.75 -5.04 4.68
CA VAL A 6 1.47 -4.09 5.75
C VAL A 6 0.14 -3.41 5.49
N ILE A 7 -0.72 -3.44 6.49
CA ILE A 7 -1.98 -2.71 6.53
C ILE A 7 -1.98 -1.76 7.73
N VAL A 8 -2.36 -0.52 7.48
CA VAL A 8 -2.62 0.48 8.51
C VAL A 8 -4.13 0.71 8.54
N GLU A 9 -4.81 0.13 9.53
CA GLU A 9 -6.24 0.28 9.73
C GLU A 9 -6.50 0.47 11.23
N THR A 10 -6.90 1.68 11.60
CA THR A 10 -7.11 2.07 13.01
C THR A 10 -8.57 2.09 13.41
N ARG A 11 -9.49 1.74 12.51
CA ARG A 11 -10.93 1.60 12.80
C ARG A 11 -11.27 0.15 13.10
N ASN A 12 -12.36 -0.06 13.82
CA ASN A 12 -12.99 -1.36 13.93
C ASN A 12 -13.89 -1.63 12.70
N LEU A 13 -13.34 -2.26 11.66
CA LEU A 13 -14.07 -2.64 10.45
C LEU A 13 -14.58 -4.10 10.54
N PRO A 14 -15.88 -4.35 10.29
CA PRO A 14 -16.45 -5.70 10.45
C PRO A 14 -15.78 -6.80 9.63
N ASP A 15 -15.27 -6.49 8.44
CA ASP A 15 -14.72 -7.49 7.50
C ASP A 15 -13.20 -7.36 7.29
N LEU A 16 -12.49 -6.70 8.22
CA LEU A 16 -11.04 -6.48 8.08
C LEU A 16 -10.26 -7.79 7.95
N ILE A 17 -10.65 -8.82 8.71
CA ILE A 17 -9.98 -10.12 8.71
C ILE A 17 -10.19 -10.84 7.37
N GLY A 18 -11.40 -10.78 6.80
CA GLY A 18 -11.70 -11.32 5.48
C GLY A 18 -10.84 -10.65 4.40
N ILE A 19 -10.82 -9.31 4.41
CA ILE A 19 -10.00 -8.54 3.48
C ILE A 19 -8.52 -8.89 3.59
N ILE A 20 -7.98 -9.02 4.80
CA ILE A 20 -6.59 -9.44 5.01
C ILE A 20 -6.37 -10.85 4.42
N GLY A 21 -7.27 -11.80 4.70
CA GLY A 21 -7.20 -13.16 4.16
C GLY A 21 -7.17 -13.20 2.63
N ASP A 22 -8.03 -12.41 1.98
CA ASP A 22 -8.12 -12.30 0.53
C ASP A 22 -6.85 -11.73 -0.12
N HIS A 23 -6.07 -10.91 0.61
CA HIS A 23 -4.75 -10.48 0.15
C HIS A 23 -3.70 -11.57 0.37
N MET A 24 -3.64 -12.10 1.59
CA MET A 24 -2.57 -13.00 2.02
C MET A 24 -2.57 -14.34 1.28
N VAL A 25 -3.72 -14.80 0.77
CA VAL A 25 -3.80 -16.02 -0.05
C VAL A 25 -2.93 -15.96 -1.31
N TYR A 26 -2.68 -14.75 -1.84
CA TYR A 26 -1.82 -14.53 -3.01
C TYR A 26 -0.37 -14.20 -2.66
N LEU A 27 -0.03 -14.17 -1.36
CA LEU A 27 1.27 -13.73 -0.84
C LEU A 27 1.89 -14.78 0.12
N PRO A 28 2.09 -16.04 -0.32
CA PRO A 28 2.49 -17.13 0.58
C PRO A 28 3.85 -16.93 1.27
N ASP A 29 4.74 -16.13 0.68
CA ASP A 29 6.07 -15.82 1.22
C ASP A 29 6.16 -14.46 1.93
N PHE A 30 5.03 -13.77 2.11
CA PHE A 30 5.00 -12.48 2.80
C PHE A 30 4.54 -12.68 4.23
N GLU A 31 5.27 -12.08 5.17
CA GLU A 31 4.81 -11.96 6.55
C GLU A 31 3.85 -10.76 6.69
N LEU A 32 2.87 -10.85 7.59
CA LEU A 32 1.88 -9.79 7.80
C LEU A 32 2.26 -8.91 8.99
N THR A 33 2.14 -7.60 8.82
CA THR A 33 2.15 -6.64 9.93
C THR A 33 0.94 -5.73 9.86
N ILE A 34 0.27 -5.56 11.00
CA ILE A 34 -0.90 -4.71 11.14
C ILE A 34 -0.57 -3.56 12.06
N PHE A 35 -0.71 -2.33 11.57
CA PHE A 35 -0.74 -1.14 12.41
C PHE A 35 -2.21 -0.82 12.72
N GLY A 36 -2.59 -0.98 13.99
CA GLY A 36 -3.95 -0.78 14.45
C GLY A 36 -4.06 0.24 15.58
N SER A 37 -5.19 0.26 16.27
CA SER A 37 -5.46 1.14 17.40
C SER A 37 -5.99 0.34 18.59
N ASP A 38 -6.23 1.03 19.72
CA ASP A 38 -6.91 0.44 20.87
C ASP A 38 -8.32 -0.06 20.52
N GLU A 39 -8.97 0.49 19.50
CA GLU A 39 -10.33 0.13 19.11
C GLU A 39 -10.43 -1.25 18.45
N ASN A 40 -9.37 -1.70 17.77
CA ASN A 40 -9.39 -2.93 16.98
C ASN A 40 -8.35 -3.97 17.40
N LYS A 41 -7.48 -3.66 18.37
CA LYS A 41 -6.47 -4.57 18.88
C LYS A 41 -7.05 -5.91 19.34
N ASP A 42 -8.07 -5.89 20.17
CA ASP A 42 -8.62 -7.12 20.78
C ASP A 42 -9.27 -8.03 19.74
N ILE A 43 -10.00 -7.45 18.77
CA ILE A 43 -10.60 -8.23 17.68
C ILE A 43 -9.52 -8.78 16.74
N ILE A 44 -8.49 -8.00 16.40
CA ILE A 44 -7.40 -8.49 15.55
C ILE A 44 -6.64 -9.62 16.24
N LYS A 45 -6.33 -9.49 17.53
CA LYS A 45 -5.61 -10.52 18.28
C LYS A 45 -6.45 -11.77 18.58
N SER A 46 -7.78 -11.68 18.56
CA SER A 46 -8.63 -12.88 18.72
C SER A 46 -8.64 -13.74 17.45
N PHE A 47 -8.60 -13.13 16.27
CA PHE A 47 -8.57 -13.85 14.99
C PHE A 47 -7.15 -14.18 14.50
N LEU A 48 -6.18 -13.32 14.81
CA LEU A 48 -4.79 -13.42 14.36
C LEU A 48 -3.84 -13.27 15.57
N PRO A 49 -3.78 -14.25 16.49
CA PRO A 49 -3.02 -14.13 17.75
C PRO A 49 -1.53 -13.85 17.53
N ASP A 50 -0.93 -14.52 16.54
CA ASP A 50 0.50 -14.49 16.25
C ASP A 50 0.92 -13.38 15.27
N VAL A 51 -0.02 -12.56 14.78
CA VAL A 51 0.32 -11.48 13.85
C VAL A 51 1.22 -10.43 14.52
N ASN A 52 2.18 -9.90 13.78
CA ASN A 52 2.92 -8.72 14.20
C ASN A 52 1.96 -7.52 14.22
N PHE A 53 1.58 -7.09 15.42
CA PHE A 53 0.62 -6.00 15.63
C PHE A 53 1.31 -4.83 16.30
N ILE A 54 1.28 -3.67 15.65
CA ILE A 54 1.82 -2.42 16.18
C ILE A 54 0.63 -1.52 16.52
N ASN A 55 0.50 -1.18 17.80
CA ASN A 55 -0.59 -0.34 18.28
C ASN A 55 -0.21 1.14 18.17
N LEU A 56 -0.95 1.90 17.37
CA LEU A 56 -0.82 3.34 17.25
C LEU A 56 -1.58 4.12 18.34
N GLY A 57 -2.43 3.43 19.11
CA GLY A 57 -3.16 4.00 20.25
C GLY A 57 -4.33 4.94 19.89
N CYS A 58 -4.51 5.32 18.62
CA CYS A 58 -5.61 6.19 18.21
C CYS A 58 -6.06 5.95 16.78
N HIS A 59 -7.24 6.48 16.46
CA HIS A 59 -7.74 6.57 15.11
C HIS A 59 -6.98 7.64 14.30
N LEU A 60 -6.56 7.31 13.07
CA LEU A 60 -5.90 8.25 12.16
C LEU A 60 -6.88 8.85 11.15
N ASN A 61 -6.81 10.17 10.99
CA ASN A 61 -7.36 10.84 9.81
C ASN A 61 -6.36 10.83 8.63
N GLU A 62 -6.80 11.33 7.47
CA GLU A 62 -5.98 11.38 6.24
C GLU A 62 -4.66 12.14 6.43
N PHE A 63 -4.67 13.27 7.15
CA PHE A 63 -3.45 14.05 7.39
C PHE A 63 -2.44 13.25 8.24
N GLN A 64 -2.92 12.62 9.31
CA GLN A 64 -2.08 11.79 10.17
C GLN A 64 -1.58 10.53 9.44
N TYR A 65 -2.38 9.97 8.54
CA TYR A 65 -1.97 8.85 7.69
C TYR A 65 -0.79 9.23 6.79
N ASN A 66 -0.88 10.36 6.10
CA ASN A 66 0.22 10.88 5.28
C ASN A 66 1.46 11.19 6.14
N ALA A 67 1.28 11.78 7.32
CA ALA A 67 2.38 12.06 8.25
C ALA A 67 3.05 10.76 8.74
N LEU A 68 2.28 9.70 9.02
CA LEU A 68 2.81 8.40 9.42
C LEU A 68 3.70 7.81 8.32
N PHE A 69 3.19 7.72 7.08
CA PHE A 69 3.91 7.13 5.95
C PHE A 69 5.16 7.92 5.54
N THR A 70 5.22 9.20 5.88
CA THR A 70 6.37 10.06 5.61
C THR A 70 7.29 10.24 6.83
N SER A 71 7.07 9.45 7.89
CA SER A 71 7.97 9.38 9.06
C SER A 71 9.00 8.26 8.93
N SER A 72 10.22 8.49 9.42
CA SER A 72 11.24 7.44 9.55
C SER A 72 10.78 6.33 10.49
N ASP A 73 10.17 6.69 11.62
CA ASP A 73 9.76 5.78 12.69
C ASP A 73 8.82 4.68 12.18
N PHE A 74 7.90 5.02 11.28
CA PHE A 74 7.01 4.04 10.64
C PHE A 74 7.80 2.97 9.87
N TRP A 75 8.72 3.40 8.99
CA TRP A 75 9.51 2.47 8.19
C TRP A 75 10.52 1.69 9.04
N GLU A 76 11.10 2.31 10.07
CA GLU A 76 12.02 1.66 11.00
C GLU A 76 11.34 0.53 11.78
N ALA A 77 10.09 0.70 12.18
CA ALA A 77 9.29 -0.32 12.86
C ALA A 77 8.94 -1.56 12.01
N ILE A 78 9.10 -1.49 10.68
CA ILE A 78 8.82 -2.61 9.77
C ILE A 78 10.09 -3.42 9.52
N HIS A 79 10.08 -4.75 9.71
CA HIS A 79 11.30 -5.58 9.58
C HIS A 79 11.56 -6.15 8.18
N TYR A 80 10.78 -5.74 7.18
CA TYR A 80 10.85 -6.23 5.80
C TYR A 80 11.68 -5.31 4.92
N ASP A 81 12.32 -5.89 3.92
CA ASP A 81 13.05 -5.15 2.89
C ASP A 81 12.09 -4.66 1.80
N LYS A 82 11.15 -5.54 1.41
CA LYS A 82 10.14 -5.27 0.38
C LYS A 82 8.74 -5.38 0.98
N ILE A 83 7.94 -4.33 0.80
CA ILE A 83 6.70 -4.12 1.54
C ILE A 83 5.56 -3.89 0.56
N LEU A 84 4.54 -4.75 0.58
CA LEU A 84 3.25 -4.42 -0.01
C LEU A 84 2.42 -3.65 1.01
N ILE A 85 2.12 -2.39 0.73
CA ILE A 85 1.11 -1.62 1.44
C ILE A 85 -0.24 -1.92 0.81
N PHE A 86 -1.25 -2.25 1.62
CA PHE A 86 -2.63 -2.41 1.16
C PHE A 86 -3.63 -1.85 2.19
N GLN A 87 -4.78 -1.38 1.70
CA GLN A 87 -5.87 -0.82 2.51
C GLN A 87 -7.14 -1.67 2.40
N HIS A 88 -8.08 -1.47 3.33
CA HIS A 88 -9.35 -2.19 3.38
C HIS A 88 -10.19 -2.12 2.09
N ASP A 89 -10.06 -1.05 1.30
CA ASP A 89 -10.74 -0.86 0.01
C ASP A 89 -9.85 -1.23 -1.20
N SER A 90 -8.85 -2.08 -0.99
CA SER A 90 -8.06 -2.72 -2.05
C SER A 90 -8.34 -4.21 -2.18
N MET A 91 -7.87 -4.82 -3.28
CA MET A 91 -7.94 -6.27 -3.51
C MET A 91 -6.72 -6.74 -4.29
N MET A 92 -6.16 -7.89 -3.91
CA MET A 92 -5.35 -8.73 -4.79
C MET A 92 -6.28 -9.54 -5.70
N LEU A 93 -5.97 -9.59 -7.00
CA LEU A 93 -6.82 -10.22 -8.03
C LEU A 93 -6.20 -11.50 -8.58
N ARG A 94 -4.88 -11.66 -8.49
CA ARG A 94 -4.14 -12.84 -8.95
C ARG A 94 -2.78 -12.97 -8.21
N PRO A 95 -2.15 -14.15 -8.22
CA PRO A 95 -0.75 -14.27 -7.81
C PRO A 95 0.19 -13.59 -8.81
N GLY A 96 1.47 -13.48 -8.45
CA GLY A 96 2.52 -12.94 -9.33
C GLY A 96 3.10 -11.59 -8.90
N ILE A 97 3.05 -11.25 -7.61
CA ILE A 97 3.69 -10.04 -7.09
C ILE A 97 5.20 -10.00 -7.37
N ASP A 98 5.82 -11.16 -7.56
CA ASP A 98 7.24 -11.30 -7.86
C ASP A 98 7.64 -10.58 -9.16
N GLU A 99 6.72 -10.39 -10.12
CA GLU A 99 6.92 -9.60 -11.35
C GLU A 99 7.35 -8.14 -11.09
N PHE A 100 7.13 -7.65 -9.88
CA PHE A 100 7.30 -6.24 -9.51
C PHE A 100 8.42 -6.00 -8.49
N LEU A 101 9.11 -7.05 -8.03
CA LEU A 101 10.12 -6.94 -6.96
C LEU A 101 11.38 -6.15 -7.36
N ASP A 102 11.63 -5.95 -8.65
CA ASP A 102 12.77 -5.16 -9.13
C ASP A 102 12.57 -3.64 -8.96
N TYR A 103 11.33 -3.19 -8.67
CA TYR A 103 10.99 -1.78 -8.51
C TYR A 103 10.95 -1.37 -7.04
N ASP A 104 11.52 -0.22 -6.73
CA ASP A 104 11.50 0.34 -5.37
C ASP A 104 10.17 1.00 -5.01
N TYR A 105 9.39 1.37 -6.03
CA TYR A 105 8.04 1.88 -5.87
C TYR A 105 7.19 1.60 -7.09
N VAL A 106 6.06 0.93 -6.86
CA VAL A 106 5.03 0.73 -7.89
C VAL A 106 3.64 0.85 -7.26
N GLY A 107 2.76 1.55 -7.96
CA GLY A 107 1.34 1.69 -7.65
C GLY A 107 0.51 1.73 -8.94
N ALA A 108 -0.69 2.29 -8.87
CA ALA A 108 -1.57 2.46 -10.02
C ALA A 108 -1.08 3.60 -10.95
N PRO A 109 -1.37 3.54 -12.27
CA PRO A 109 -1.04 4.63 -13.17
C PRO A 109 -2.00 5.81 -12.97
N TRP A 110 -1.47 7.03 -12.95
CA TRP A 110 -2.27 8.25 -12.91
C TRP A 110 -2.45 8.90 -14.28
N LYS A 111 -3.39 9.83 -14.43
CA LYS A 111 -3.56 10.58 -15.69
C LYS A 111 -2.65 11.81 -15.78
N PHE A 112 -2.15 12.31 -14.66
CA PHE A 112 -1.46 13.59 -14.57
C PHE A 112 0.07 13.50 -14.60
N GLN A 113 0.65 12.30 -14.53
CA GLN A 113 2.10 12.09 -14.61
C GLN A 113 2.48 10.72 -15.18
N LEU A 114 3.77 10.55 -15.51
CA LEU A 114 4.30 9.35 -16.15
C LEU A 114 4.37 8.16 -15.18
N ASN A 115 4.92 8.37 -13.99
CA ASN A 115 5.02 7.35 -12.95
C ASN A 115 3.68 7.16 -12.25
N GLY A 116 3.50 6.00 -11.64
CA GLY A 116 2.34 5.71 -10.80
C GLY A 116 2.56 6.04 -9.33
N GLY A 117 1.53 5.78 -8.57
CA GLY A 117 1.51 5.78 -7.11
C GLY A 117 0.13 5.35 -6.66
N ASN A 118 0.04 4.95 -5.39
CA ASN A 118 -1.21 4.59 -4.74
C ASN A 118 -0.93 4.34 -3.25
N GLY A 119 -1.42 5.22 -2.37
CA GLY A 119 -1.24 5.04 -0.94
C GLY A 119 -1.83 3.73 -0.39
N GLY A 120 -2.95 3.27 -0.98
CA GLY A 120 -3.71 2.12 -0.50
C GLY A 120 -3.45 0.78 -1.17
N PHE A 121 -2.60 0.71 -2.18
CA PHE A 121 -2.12 -0.52 -2.80
C PHE A 121 -0.83 -0.26 -3.59
N SER A 122 0.33 -0.42 -2.95
CA SER A 122 1.64 -0.18 -3.55
C SER A 122 2.73 -1.07 -2.98
N LEU A 123 3.70 -1.44 -3.82
CA LEU A 123 4.89 -2.18 -3.41
C LEU A 123 6.07 -1.22 -3.27
N ARG A 124 6.82 -1.32 -2.17
CA ARG A 124 7.82 -0.35 -1.74
C ARG A 124 9.08 -1.01 -1.18
N SER A 125 10.27 -0.49 -1.48
CA SER A 125 11.52 -0.90 -0.79
C SER A 125 11.76 -0.02 0.44
N LYS A 126 11.92 -0.63 1.63
CA LYS A 126 12.08 0.08 2.91
C LYS A 126 13.25 1.06 2.92
N ASP A 127 14.40 0.62 2.41
CA ASP A 127 15.63 1.42 2.36
C ASP A 127 15.45 2.70 1.54
N MET A 128 14.74 2.61 0.42
CA MET A 128 14.43 3.75 -0.43
C MET A 128 13.38 4.68 0.20
N MET A 129 12.39 4.15 0.94
CA MET A 129 11.48 5.00 1.72
C MET A 129 12.26 5.80 2.76
N LEU A 130 13.10 5.14 3.57
CA LEU A 130 13.94 5.76 4.60
C LEU A 130 14.88 6.81 4.02
N LYS A 131 15.59 6.47 2.94
CA LYS A 131 16.51 7.39 2.26
C LYS A 131 15.80 8.64 1.76
N THR A 132 14.56 8.50 1.31
CA THR A 132 13.74 9.61 0.80
C THR A 132 13.29 10.53 1.94
N VAL A 133 12.66 9.99 2.99
CA VAL A 133 12.16 10.80 4.12
C VAL A 133 13.27 11.50 4.89
N ASN A 134 14.44 10.87 5.01
CA ASN A 134 15.60 11.46 5.69
C ASN A 134 16.28 12.56 4.88
N LYS A 135 16.18 12.53 3.54
CA LYS A 135 16.77 13.54 2.66
C LYS A 135 15.83 14.71 2.37
N PHE A 136 14.53 14.43 2.25
CA PHE A 136 13.53 15.40 1.83
C PHE A 136 12.38 15.45 2.83
N PRO A 137 12.39 16.36 3.82
CA PRO A 137 11.31 16.48 4.79
C PRO A 137 9.94 16.65 4.10
N TYR A 138 8.93 15.89 4.54
CA TYR A 138 7.59 15.99 3.97
C TYR A 138 6.87 17.26 4.43
N ILE A 139 6.25 17.94 3.48
CA ILE A 139 5.49 19.17 3.70
C ILE A 139 4.17 19.03 2.93
N ALA A 140 3.07 18.76 3.65
CA ALA A 140 1.78 18.38 3.04
C ALA A 140 1.28 19.37 1.98
N HIS A 141 1.38 20.68 2.23
CA HIS A 141 0.91 21.71 1.29
C HIS A 141 1.72 21.77 -0.02
N ASN A 142 2.98 21.35 -0.01
CA ASN A 142 3.86 21.36 -1.19
C ASN A 142 3.82 20.03 -1.94
N HIS A 143 3.69 18.92 -1.22
CA HIS A 143 3.89 17.59 -1.79
C HIS A 143 2.58 16.83 -2.05
N GLY A 144 1.46 17.27 -1.49
CA GLY A 144 0.20 16.54 -1.57
C GLY A 144 0.26 15.25 -0.76
N ASN A 145 -0.38 14.20 -1.25
CA ASN A 145 -0.40 12.90 -0.59
C ASN A 145 0.98 12.20 -0.62
N GLU A 146 1.19 11.28 0.31
CA GLU A 146 2.46 10.59 0.53
C GLU A 146 2.91 9.79 -0.71
N ASP A 147 1.97 9.23 -1.46
CA ASP A 147 2.25 8.50 -2.70
C ASP A 147 2.79 9.41 -3.80
N VAL A 148 2.24 10.62 -3.94
CA VAL A 148 2.76 11.65 -4.84
C VAL A 148 4.14 12.11 -4.38
N TYR A 149 4.32 12.30 -3.07
CA TYR A 149 5.62 12.62 -2.49
C TYR A 149 6.69 11.57 -2.84
N PHE A 150 6.44 10.28 -2.58
CA PHE A 150 7.41 9.22 -2.88
C PHE A 150 7.65 9.07 -4.37
N SER A 151 6.59 9.07 -5.21
CA SER A 151 6.71 8.96 -6.66
C SER A 151 7.65 10.02 -7.26
N ASN A 152 7.63 11.23 -6.70
CA ASN A 152 8.44 12.37 -7.16
C ASN A 152 9.86 12.39 -6.58
N HIS A 153 10.06 11.97 -5.32
CA HIS A 153 11.34 12.14 -4.63
C HIS A 153 12.26 10.91 -4.69
N LEU A 154 11.70 9.71 -4.86
CA LEU A 154 12.49 8.47 -4.96
C LEU A 154 13.55 8.50 -6.07
N PRO A 155 13.26 8.98 -7.30
CA PRO A 155 14.28 9.07 -8.33
C PRO A 155 15.46 9.98 -7.94
N LEU A 156 15.20 11.01 -7.11
CA LEU A 156 16.21 11.97 -6.64
C LEU A 156 17.17 11.39 -5.59
N VAL A 157 16.86 10.20 -5.06
CA VAL A 157 17.77 9.38 -4.24
C VAL A 157 18.28 8.13 -4.96
N GLY A 158 18.00 8.00 -6.25
CA GLY A 158 18.39 6.86 -7.08
C GLY A 158 17.47 5.64 -6.96
N GLY A 159 16.25 5.81 -6.45
CA GLY A 159 15.25 4.73 -6.39
C GLY A 159 14.65 4.41 -7.76
N ASN A 160 14.43 3.11 -8.01
CA ASN A 160 13.83 2.59 -9.23
C ASN A 160 12.30 2.66 -9.17
N VAL A 161 11.70 3.77 -9.60
CA VAL A 161 10.24 3.91 -9.69
C VAL A 161 9.73 3.23 -10.96
N ALA A 162 8.69 2.41 -10.83
CA ALA A 162 8.12 1.68 -11.94
C ALA A 162 7.59 2.59 -13.05
N PRO A 163 7.91 2.30 -14.33
CA PRO A 163 7.37 3.05 -15.44
C PRO A 163 5.88 2.76 -15.61
N ARG A 164 5.19 3.67 -16.29
CA ARG A 164 3.74 3.60 -16.53
C ARG A 164 3.20 2.24 -16.95
N GLU A 165 3.88 1.58 -17.88
CA GLU A 165 3.44 0.28 -18.43
C GLU A 165 3.48 -0.84 -17.39
N VAL A 166 4.36 -0.73 -16.39
CA VAL A 166 4.41 -1.64 -15.24
C VAL A 166 3.29 -1.29 -14.26
N CYS A 167 3.08 0.00 -13.97
CA CYS A 167 1.95 0.43 -13.13
C CYS A 167 0.60 -0.07 -13.65
N LYS A 168 0.39 -0.04 -14.98
CA LYS A 168 -0.81 -0.57 -15.64
C LYS A 168 -1.03 -2.07 -15.43
N LYS A 169 0.04 -2.83 -15.19
CA LYS A 169 -0.04 -4.27 -14.86
C LYS A 169 -0.17 -4.49 -13.35
N PHE A 170 0.28 -3.54 -12.54
CA PHE A 170 0.27 -3.65 -11.09
C PHE A 170 -1.13 -3.42 -10.51
N SER A 171 -1.72 -2.24 -10.71
CA SER A 171 -2.99 -1.91 -10.04
C SER A 171 -3.89 -0.97 -10.84
N VAL A 172 -5.19 -1.08 -10.57
CA VAL A 172 -6.22 -0.15 -11.04
C VAL A 172 -6.72 0.71 -9.87
N GLU A 173 -6.83 2.01 -10.12
CA GLU A 173 -7.54 2.95 -9.23
C GLU A 173 -8.52 3.82 -10.04
N THR A 174 -7.99 4.75 -10.85
CA THR A 174 -8.81 5.69 -11.64
C THR A 174 -8.87 5.39 -13.14
N ILE A 175 -8.02 4.48 -13.63
CA ILE A 175 -7.91 4.13 -15.06
C ILE A 175 -8.28 2.67 -15.23
N PHE A 176 -9.44 2.40 -15.84
CA PHE A 176 -9.91 1.04 -16.10
C PHE A 176 -8.88 0.23 -16.89
N ALA A 177 -8.53 -0.94 -16.38
CA ALA A 177 -7.73 -1.97 -17.04
C ALA A 177 -8.14 -3.35 -16.51
N LEU A 178 -7.80 -4.38 -17.28
CA LEU A 178 -7.89 -5.79 -16.89
C LEU A 178 -6.47 -6.40 -16.95
N GLY A 179 -6.30 -7.58 -16.38
CA GLY A 179 -5.04 -8.30 -16.18
C GLY A 179 -4.15 -7.77 -15.05
N THR A 180 -4.66 -6.89 -14.18
CA THR A 180 -3.82 -6.28 -13.12
C THR A 180 -3.60 -7.21 -11.93
N LEU A 181 -2.50 -7.00 -11.20
CA LEU A 181 -2.22 -7.74 -9.96
C LEU A 181 -3.27 -7.45 -8.88
N GLY A 182 -3.67 -6.18 -8.75
CA GLY A 182 -4.65 -5.74 -7.77
C GLY A 182 -5.47 -4.53 -8.21
N CYS A 183 -6.25 -3.99 -7.28
CA CYS A 183 -6.96 -2.73 -7.45
C CYS A 183 -7.16 -2.01 -6.10
N HIS A 184 -7.37 -0.70 -6.14
CA HIS A 184 -7.61 0.14 -4.96
C HIS A 184 -8.76 1.12 -5.23
N ALA A 185 -9.70 1.21 -4.29
CA ALA A 185 -10.76 2.22 -4.25
C ALA A 185 -11.55 2.40 -5.58
N ILE A 186 -11.61 1.36 -6.41
CA ILE A 186 -12.14 1.44 -7.78
C ILE A 186 -13.60 1.90 -7.85
N GLU A 187 -14.38 1.62 -6.80
CA GLU A 187 -15.78 2.03 -6.70
C GLU A 187 -15.95 3.54 -6.55
N LYS A 188 -14.91 4.27 -6.11
CA LYS A 188 -14.92 5.73 -6.04
C LYS A 188 -14.72 6.38 -7.42
N HIS A 189 -14.20 5.64 -8.40
CA HIS A 189 -13.68 6.23 -9.65
C HIS A 189 -14.23 5.61 -10.93
N LEU A 190 -14.68 4.35 -10.89
CA LEU A 190 -15.11 3.59 -12.05
C LEU A 190 -16.60 3.25 -11.97
N THR A 191 -17.20 2.95 -13.12
CA THR A 191 -18.60 2.52 -13.17
C THR A 191 -18.78 1.14 -12.54
N ALA A 192 -19.97 0.83 -12.02
CA ALA A 192 -20.28 -0.48 -11.45
C ALA A 192 -19.99 -1.65 -12.42
N LYS A 193 -20.21 -1.43 -13.74
CA LYS A 193 -19.88 -2.41 -14.79
C LYS A 193 -18.37 -2.69 -14.84
N GLN A 194 -17.56 -1.62 -14.84
CA GLN A 194 -16.10 -1.74 -14.85
C GLN A 194 -15.58 -2.40 -13.58
N CYS A 195 -16.10 -2.00 -12.41
CA CYS A 195 -15.72 -2.62 -11.13
C CYS A 195 -16.02 -4.12 -11.13
N LYS A 196 -17.20 -4.53 -11.63
CA LYS A 196 -17.55 -5.95 -11.76
C LYS A 196 -16.57 -6.70 -12.67
N GLN A 197 -16.23 -6.12 -13.82
CA GLN A 197 -15.26 -6.73 -14.75
C GLN A 197 -13.88 -6.89 -14.11
N ILE A 198 -13.41 -5.91 -13.32
CA ILE A 198 -12.13 -6.00 -12.61
C ILE A 198 -12.18 -7.07 -11.52
N LYS A 199 -13.26 -7.15 -10.75
CA LYS A 199 -13.34 -8.06 -9.60
C LYS A 199 -13.54 -9.54 -9.98
N THR A 200 -13.93 -9.83 -11.23
CA THR A 200 -14.26 -11.21 -11.68
C THR A 200 -13.43 -11.66 -12.88
N GLN A 201 -12.30 -11.01 -13.13
CA GLN A 201 -11.41 -11.31 -14.26
C GLN A 201 -10.61 -12.60 -14.07
#